data_AF-A0AAI9I9U1-F1
#
_entry.id   AF-A0AAI9I9U1-F1
#
_cell.length_a   1.000
_cell.length_b   1.000
_cell.length_c   1.000
_cell.angle_alpha   90.00
_cell.angle_beta   90.00
_cell.angle_gamma   90.00
#
_symmetry.space_group_name_H-M   'P 1'
#
loop_
_entity.id
_entity.type
_entity.pdbx_description
1 polymer ?
#
loop_
_entity_poly.entity_id
_entity_poly.type
_entity_poly.pdbx_seq_one_letter_code
_entity_poly.pdbx_strand_id
1 'polypeptide(L)'
;MNTKNIAKNLFAGLLLTSAIGTAMAEAPYPAETRFVSTKSRAEVVAELQQARANGELLVSDRNRDDKQIASAKTRDEVRAELAQARANGEMHVTDQ
;
A
#
# COMPACT_ATOMS: atom_id res chain seq x y z
N MET A 1 -14.11 -61.43 -25.28
CA MET A 1 -14.39 -60.02 -24.91
C MET A 1 -14.66 -59.23 -26.19
N ASN A 2 -15.82 -58.55 -26.31
CA ASN A 2 -16.28 -57.91 -27.56
C ASN A 2 -15.82 -56.44 -27.62
N THR A 3 -14.68 -56.21 -28.26
CA THR A 3 -13.96 -54.93 -28.34
C THR A 3 -14.72 -53.82 -29.08
N LYS A 4 -15.79 -54.16 -29.81
CA LYS A 4 -16.59 -53.21 -30.60
C LYS A 4 -17.43 -52.26 -29.75
N ASN A 5 -17.77 -52.63 -28.51
CA ASN A 5 -18.60 -51.81 -27.62
C ASN A 5 -17.79 -50.85 -26.75
N ILE A 6 -16.51 -51.14 -26.53
CA ILE A 6 -15.59 -50.33 -25.72
C ILE A 6 -15.21 -49.05 -26.49
N ALA A 7 -14.91 -49.15 -27.78
CA ALA A 7 -14.56 -48.00 -28.61
C ALA A 7 -15.70 -46.96 -28.71
N LYS A 8 -16.96 -47.41 -28.84
CA LYS A 8 -18.13 -46.51 -28.90
C LYS A 8 -18.31 -45.72 -27.59
N ASN A 9 -18.08 -46.36 -26.45
CA ASN A 9 -18.24 -45.72 -25.14
C ASN A 9 -17.08 -44.76 -24.81
N LEU A 10 -15.87 -44.98 -25.34
CA LEU A 10 -14.76 -44.05 -25.19
C LEU A 10 -14.95 -42.75 -25.99
N PHE A 11 -15.50 -42.82 -27.21
CA PHE A 11 -15.75 -41.62 -28.02
C PHE A 11 -16.90 -40.75 -27.48
N ALA A 12 -17.91 -41.34 -26.83
CA ALA A 12 -18.98 -40.60 -26.18
C ALA A 12 -18.50 -39.82 -24.93
N GLY A 13 -17.50 -40.33 -24.21
CA GLY A 13 -16.95 -39.67 -23.02
C GLY A 13 -16.04 -38.48 -23.33
N LEU A 14 -15.34 -38.50 -24.47
CA LEU A 14 -14.35 -37.46 -24.82
C LEU A 14 -14.97 -36.15 -25.35
N LEU A 15 -16.23 -36.19 -25.84
CA LEU A 15 -16.94 -35.00 -26.31
C LEU A 15 -17.58 -34.16 -25.19
N LEU A 16 -17.66 -34.68 -23.96
CA LEU A 16 -18.31 -33.97 -22.85
C LEU A 16 -17.39 -32.99 -22.11
N THR A 17 -16.07 -32.99 -22.38
CA THR A 17 -15.10 -32.22 -21.61
C THR A 17 -14.66 -30.88 -22.24
N SER A 18 -15.09 -30.54 -23.47
CA SER A 18 -14.60 -29.33 -24.17
C SER A 18 -15.37 -28.04 -23.89
N ALA A 19 -16.45 -28.06 -23.09
CA ALA A 19 -17.36 -26.92 -22.94
C ALA A 19 -17.20 -26.09 -21.64
N ILE A 20 -16.14 -26.28 -20.85
CA ILE A 20 -15.99 -25.60 -19.53
C ILE A 20 -15.02 -24.39 -19.59
N GLY A 21 -14.41 -24.10 -20.75
CA GLY A 21 -13.27 -23.17 -20.84
C GLY A 21 -13.55 -21.67 -20.91
N THR A 22 -14.76 -21.21 -21.25
CA THR A 22 -14.99 -19.77 -21.60
C THR A 22 -15.74 -18.94 -20.57
N ALA A 23 -16.23 -19.53 -19.48
CA ALA A 23 -17.02 -18.81 -18.47
C ALA A 23 -16.18 -18.13 -17.36
N MET A 24 -14.85 -18.27 -17.39
CA MET A 24 -13.94 -17.76 -16.35
C MET A 24 -13.20 -16.47 -16.75
N ALA A 25 -13.63 -15.78 -17.80
CA ALA A 25 -12.90 -14.60 -18.32
C ALA A 25 -13.29 -13.28 -17.63
N GLU A 26 -14.51 -13.16 -17.10
CA GLU A 26 -15.00 -11.91 -16.49
C GLU A 26 -15.87 -12.23 -15.27
N ALA A 27 -15.25 -12.72 -14.20
CA ALA A 27 -15.92 -12.72 -12.90
C ALA A 27 -16.09 -11.25 -12.46
N PRO A 28 -17.31 -10.78 -12.16
CA PRO A 28 -17.50 -9.45 -11.60
C PRO A 28 -16.69 -9.31 -10.32
N TYR A 29 -15.99 -8.19 -10.15
CA TYR A 29 -15.40 -7.86 -8.87
C TYR A 29 -16.49 -7.92 -7.79
N PRO A 30 -16.25 -8.60 -6.66
CA PRO A 30 -17.22 -8.63 -5.57
C PRO A 30 -17.46 -7.21 -5.08
N ALA A 31 -18.70 -6.92 -4.68
CA ALA A 31 -19.02 -5.63 -4.09
C ALA A 31 -18.13 -5.37 -2.87
N GLU A 32 -17.53 -4.18 -2.79
CA GLU A 32 -16.71 -3.79 -1.64
C GLU A 32 -17.55 -3.82 -0.36
N THR A 33 -17.06 -4.55 0.64
CA THR A 33 -17.65 -4.51 1.97
C THR A 33 -17.08 -3.33 2.73
N ARG A 34 -17.96 -2.54 3.36
CA ARG A 34 -17.52 -1.42 4.19
C ARG A 34 -16.81 -1.95 5.44
N PHE A 35 -15.49 -1.82 5.47
CA PHE A 35 -14.70 -2.06 6.66
C PHE A 35 -14.81 -0.86 7.62
N VAL A 36 -14.99 -1.14 8.90
CA VAL A 36 -14.85 -0.16 9.98
C VAL A 36 -13.84 -0.70 10.98
N SER A 37 -12.93 0.16 11.43
CA SER A 37 -11.98 -0.21 12.48
C SER A 37 -12.73 -0.49 13.77
N THR A 38 -12.31 -1.53 14.49
CA THR A 38 -12.77 -1.82 15.85
C THR A 38 -11.97 -1.07 16.92
N LYS A 39 -10.81 -0.51 16.56
CA LYS A 39 -9.95 0.28 17.44
C LYS A 39 -10.15 1.77 17.23
N SER A 40 -10.15 2.50 18.32
CA SER A 40 -10.07 3.96 18.33
C SER A 40 -8.70 4.44 17.81
N ARG A 41 -8.65 5.71 17.40
CA ARG A 41 -7.39 6.32 16.96
C ARG A 41 -6.32 6.32 18.05
N ALA A 42 -6.72 6.52 19.31
CA ALA A 42 -5.81 6.54 20.45
C ALA A 42 -5.16 5.18 20.66
N GLU A 43 -5.95 4.10 20.58
CA GLU A 43 -5.45 2.73 20.73
C GLU A 43 -4.48 2.34 19.61
N VAL A 44 -4.80 2.70 18.36
CA VAL A 44 -3.89 2.46 17.22
C VAL A 44 -2.56 3.20 17.40
N VAL A 45 -2.59 4.43 17.89
CA VAL A 45 -1.37 5.21 18.15
C VAL A 45 -0.55 4.58 19.28
N ALA A 46 -1.19 4.11 20.35
CA ALA A 46 -0.51 3.46 21.46
C ALA A 46 0.17 2.15 21.01
N GLU A 47 -0.55 1.30 20.26
CA GLU A 47 0.00 0.06 19.71
C GLU A 47 1.14 0.31 18.72
N LEU A 48 1.03 1.34 17.87
CA LEU A 48 2.11 1.72 16.96
C LEU A 48 3.37 2.15 17.73
N GLN A 49 3.22 2.91 18.82
CA GLN A 49 4.35 3.29 19.66
C GLN A 49 4.99 2.07 20.34
N GLN A 50 4.19 1.14 20.82
CA GLN A 50 4.67 -0.11 21.41
C GLN A 50 5.43 -0.96 20.38
N ALA A 51 4.88 -1.17 19.19
CA ALA A 51 5.53 -1.93 18.13
C ALA A 51 6.87 -1.29 17.69
N ARG A 52 6.97 0.04 17.70
CA ARG A 52 8.24 0.76 17.48
C ARG A 52 9.26 0.48 18.58
N ALA A 53 8.83 0.58 19.84
CA ALA A 53 9.71 0.34 20.99
C ALA A 53 10.21 -1.11 21.03
N ASN A 54 9.36 -2.06 20.63
CA ASN A 54 9.68 -3.48 20.57
C ASN A 54 10.48 -3.89 19.31
N GLY A 55 10.66 -2.98 18.35
CA GLY A 55 11.34 -3.29 17.08
C GLY A 55 10.56 -4.26 16.19
N GLU A 56 9.24 -4.34 16.34
CA GLU A 56 8.36 -5.24 15.58
C GLU A 56 8.03 -4.72 14.18
N LEU A 57 8.35 -3.45 13.90
CA LEU A 57 8.12 -2.85 12.59
C LEU A 57 9.19 -3.27 11.59
N LEU A 58 8.74 -3.69 10.41
CA LEU A 58 9.60 -3.90 9.24
C LEU A 58 10.28 -2.58 8.88
N VAL A 59 11.59 -2.49 9.12
CA VAL A 59 12.42 -1.40 8.60
C VAL A 59 12.72 -1.73 7.13
N SER A 60 12.06 -1.02 6.22
CA SER A 60 12.35 -1.06 4.78
C SER A 60 13.09 0.22 4.39
N ASP A 61 13.77 0.25 3.24
CA ASP A 61 14.46 1.47 2.77
C ASP A 61 13.54 2.70 2.59
N ARG A 62 12.21 2.49 2.56
CA ARG A 62 11.19 3.56 2.57
C ARG A 62 10.88 4.08 3.97
N ASN A 63 11.19 3.30 5.00
CA ASN A 63 11.12 3.65 6.41
C ASN A 63 12.47 4.19 6.89
N ARG A 64 13.23 4.85 6.00
CA ARG A 64 14.43 5.60 6.39
C ARG A 64 14.04 6.47 7.56
N ASP A 65 14.75 6.26 8.66
CA ASP A 65 14.54 6.92 9.93
C ASP A 65 14.10 8.36 9.69
N ASP A 66 12.89 8.69 10.15
CA ASP A 66 12.47 10.07 10.41
C ASP A 66 13.35 10.59 11.55
N LYS A 67 14.65 10.69 11.29
CA LYS A 67 15.61 11.25 12.22
C LYS A 67 15.18 12.68 12.33
N GLN A 68 14.56 13.03 13.47
CA GLN A 68 14.20 14.40 13.74
C GLN A 68 15.47 15.23 13.60
N ILE A 69 15.54 15.99 12.51
CA ILE A 69 16.59 16.97 12.32
C ILE A 69 16.21 18.10 13.27
N ALA A 70 16.85 18.12 14.44
CA ALA A 70 16.75 19.24 15.35
C ALA A 70 17.35 20.46 14.65
N SER A 71 16.53 21.49 14.44
CA SER A 71 17.03 22.78 13.97
C SER A 71 17.92 23.40 15.04
N ALA A 72 19.06 23.97 14.63
CA ALA A 72 19.93 24.73 15.53
C ALA A 72 19.29 26.08 15.95
N LYS A 73 18.27 26.54 15.21
CA LYS A 73 17.55 27.79 15.46
C LYS A 73 16.06 27.54 15.68
N THR A 74 15.46 28.32 16.56
CA THR A 74 14.01 28.41 16.73
C THR A 74 13.35 29.02 15.49
N ARG A 75 12.03 28.83 15.35
CA ARG A 75 11.29 29.43 14.22
C ARG A 75 11.31 30.96 14.26
N ASP A 76 11.36 31.55 15.45
CA ASP A 76 11.35 33.00 15.60
C ASP A 76 12.71 33.60 15.19
N GLU A 77 13.81 32.95 15.56
CA GLU A 77 15.16 33.34 15.09
C GLU A 77 15.28 33.26 13.57
N VAL A 78 14.78 32.19 12.96
CA VAL A 78 14.79 32.03 11.49
C VAL A 78 13.97 33.13 10.81
N ARG A 79 12.83 33.53 11.40
CA ARG A 79 12.01 34.61 10.86
C ARG A 79 12.68 35.98 10.97
N ALA A 80 13.37 36.24 12.08
CA ALA A 80 14.12 37.47 12.27
C ALA A 80 15.26 37.59 11.25
N GLU A 81 16.05 36.53 11.07
CA GLU A 81 17.13 36.47 10.07
C GLU A 81 16.60 36.62 8.65
N LEU A 82 15.47 35.97 8.33
CA LEU A 82 14.82 36.11 7.03
C LEU A 82 14.37 37.55 6.74
N ALA A 83 13.83 38.24 7.75
CA ALA A 83 13.44 39.65 7.62
C ALA A 83 14.67 40.55 7.39
N GLN A 84 15.77 40.29 8.10
CA GLN A 84 17.02 41.01 7.94
C GLN A 84 17.64 40.78 6.55
N ALA A 85 17.72 39.54 6.08
CA ALA A 85 18.24 39.22 4.75
C ALA A 85 17.43 39.87 3.62
N ARG A 86 16.10 39.98 3.80
CA ARG A 86 15.23 40.74 2.87
C ARG A 86 15.53 42.24 2.89
N ALA A 87 15.69 42.82 4.07
CA ALA A 87 16.00 44.25 4.22
C ALA A 87 17.37 44.60 3.63
N ASN A 88 18.34 43.68 3.76
CA ASN A 88 19.69 43.85 3.22
C ASN A 88 19.80 43.54 1.71
N GLY A 89 18.72 43.05 1.08
CA GLY A 89 18.75 42.65 -0.34
C GLY A 89 19.59 41.41 -0.63
N GLU A 90 19.86 40.57 0.38
CA GLU A 90 20.69 39.36 0.30
C GLU A 90 19.90 38.14 -0.23
N MET A 91 18.61 38.30 -0.51
CA MET A 91 17.72 37.24 -0.97
C MET A 91 17.66 37.17 -2.50
N HIS A 92 18.21 36.11 -3.08
CA HIS A 92 17.87 35.70 -4.45
C HIS A 92 16.48 35.05 -4.44
N VAL A 93 15.42 35.85 -4.58
CA VAL A 93 14.07 35.34 -4.80
C VAL A 93 13.94 35.02 -6.29
N THR A 94 14.04 33.75 -6.65
CA THR A 94 13.61 33.30 -7.98
C THR A 94 12.11 33.05 -7.92
N ASP A 95 11.32 33.90 -8.57
CA ASP A 95 9.90 33.66 -8.80
C ASP A 95 9.78 32.43 -9.73
N GLN A 96 9.36 31.28 -9.17
CA GLN A 96 8.96 30.08 -9.90
C GLN A 96 7.45 29.92 -9.83
#